data_AF-A0A1F7H2Z3-F1
#
_entry.id   AF-A0A1F7H2Z3-F1
#
_cell.length_a   1.000
_cell.length_b   1.000
_cell.length_c   1.000
_cell.angle_alpha   90.00
_cell.angle_beta   90.00
_cell.angle_gamma   90.00
#
_symmetry.space_group_name_H-M   'P 1'
#
loop_
_entity.id
_entity.type
_entity.pdbx_description
1 polymer ?
#
loop_
_entity_poly.entity_id
_entity_poly.type
_entity_poly.pdbx_seq_one_letter_code
_entity_poly.pdbx_strand_id
1 'polypeptide(L)'
;MNLKTQISLLIYLVLYAVMLGFSLSSLIILKPFLYTENNESYIICNDTSRFEIGPNFIFAFENKLDPVNDAKARKLCQYKIISDYSNVYETPKNTNYKFYPVLKQESSWANAIFIFFIMVNIAAICIEFIANRLLTVSDDFRFGKVFTNLIKDLCG
;
A
#
# COMPACT_ATOMS: atom_id res chain seq x y z
N MET A 1 5.19 -26.46 -37.28
CA MET A 1 4.07 -26.27 -36.33
C MET A 1 2.85 -25.84 -37.13
N ASN A 2 1.66 -26.42 -36.91
CA ASN A 2 0.45 -26.02 -37.65
C ASN A 2 -0.06 -24.65 -37.14
N LEU A 3 -0.73 -23.88 -38.00
CA LEU A 3 -1.33 -22.58 -37.71
C LEU A 3 -2.18 -22.57 -36.43
N LYS A 4 -2.98 -23.62 -36.20
CA LYS A 4 -3.78 -23.77 -34.96
C LYS A 4 -2.92 -23.80 -33.69
N THR A 5 -1.79 -24.49 -33.74
CA THR A 5 -0.83 -24.58 -32.63
C THR A 5 -0.12 -23.24 -32.43
N GLN A 6 0.22 -22.53 -33.51
CA GLN A 6 0.80 -21.18 -33.44
C GLN A 6 -0.17 -20.18 -32.79
N ILE A 7 -1.44 -20.20 -33.18
CA ILE A 7 -2.49 -19.36 -32.59
C ILE A 7 -2.68 -19.70 -31.11
N SER A 8 -2.73 -20.99 -30.76
CA SER A 8 -2.86 -21.44 -29.36
C SER A 8 -1.69 -20.98 -28.49
N LEU A 9 -0.46 -21.06 -29.02
CA LEU A 9 0.74 -20.57 -28.35
C LEU A 9 0.71 -19.06 -28.16
N LEU A 10 0.27 -18.30 -29.17
CA LEU A 10 0.12 -16.85 -29.06
C LEU A 10 -0.89 -16.48 -27.95
N ILE A 11 -2.06 -17.13 -27.93
CA ILE A 11 -3.07 -16.91 -26.87
C ILE A 11 -2.49 -17.23 -25.50
N TYR A 12 -1.76 -18.35 -25.38
CA TYR A 12 -1.11 -18.75 -24.13
C TYR A 12 -0.11 -17.70 -23.64
N LEU A 13 0.75 -17.17 -24.52
CA LEU A 13 1.70 -16.12 -24.19
C LEU A 13 1.01 -14.81 -23.79
N VAL A 14 -0.06 -14.43 -24.49
CA VAL A 14 -0.86 -13.22 -24.16
C VAL A 14 -1.49 -13.36 -22.77
N LEU A 15 -2.04 -14.53 -22.42
CA LEU A 15 -2.61 -14.78 -21.09
C LEU A 15 -1.56 -14.61 -19.99
N TYR A 16 -0.35 -15.15 -20.18
CA TYR A 16 0.76 -14.96 -19.23
C TYR A 16 1.18 -13.50 -19.13
N ALA A 17 1.31 -12.79 -20.25
CA ALA A 17 1.67 -11.37 -20.25
C ALA A 17 0.66 -10.52 -19.48
N VAL A 18 -0.64 -10.74 -19.69
CA VAL A 18 -1.72 -10.04 -18.99
C VAL A 18 -1.67 -10.32 -17.49
N MET A 19 -1.55 -11.60 -17.10
CA MET A 19 -1.54 -11.97 -15.69
C MET A 19 -0.27 -11.54 -14.95
N LEU A 20 0.88 -11.50 -15.64
CA LEU A 20 2.10 -10.90 -15.10
C LEU A 20 1.93 -9.40 -14.89
N GLY A 21 1.27 -8.70 -15.81
CA GLY A 21 0.91 -7.29 -15.65
C GLY A 21 0.05 -7.05 -14.39
N PHE A 22 -0.98 -7.87 -14.19
CA PHE A 22 -1.78 -7.83 -12.96
C PHE A 22 -0.96 -8.15 -11.71
N SER A 23 -0.08 -9.14 -11.77
CA SER A 23 0.77 -9.49 -10.63
C SER A 23 1.72 -8.34 -10.28
N LEU A 24 2.32 -7.68 -11.27
CA LEU A 24 3.20 -6.51 -11.08
C LEU A 24 2.47 -5.34 -10.41
N SER A 25 1.16 -5.16 -10.65
CA SER A 25 0.37 -4.11 -9.98
C SER A 25 0.37 -4.24 -8.46
N SER A 26 0.49 -5.46 -7.92
CA SER A 26 0.58 -5.69 -6.48
C SER A 26 1.80 -5.01 -5.85
N LEU A 27 2.92 -4.92 -6.58
CA LEU A 27 4.13 -4.24 -6.10
C LEU A 27 3.96 -2.73 -6.01
N ILE A 28 3.14 -2.14 -6.88
CA ILE A 28 2.83 -0.71 -6.87
C ILE A 28 1.91 -0.40 -5.70
N ILE A 29 0.84 -1.19 -5.54
CA ILE A 29 -0.18 -1.00 -4.49
C ILE A 29 0.43 -1.20 -3.10
N LEU A 30 1.28 -2.21 -2.95
CA LEU A 30 1.86 -2.60 -1.65
C LEU A 30 3.25 -2.03 -1.40
N LYS A 31 3.68 -1.08 -2.24
CA LYS A 31 4.94 -0.37 -2.06
C LYS A 31 4.98 0.21 -0.64
N PRO A 32 6.06 0.00 0.12
CA PRO A 32 6.16 0.57 1.45
C PRO A 32 6.12 2.10 1.37
N PHE A 33 5.34 2.70 2.24
CA PHE A 33 5.25 4.14 2.39
C PHE A 33 5.33 4.53 3.86
N LEU A 34 5.85 5.73 4.08
CA LEU A 34 5.91 6.33 5.41
C LEU A 34 4.72 7.25 5.55
N TYR A 35 4.03 7.16 6.69
CA TYR A 35 2.96 8.06 7.05
C TYR A 35 3.20 8.63 8.46
N THR A 36 2.63 9.82 8.71
CA THR A 36 2.68 10.44 10.02
C THR A 36 1.63 9.79 10.93
N GLU A 37 2.07 9.17 12.02
CA GLU A 37 1.21 8.59 13.03
C GLU A 37 0.72 9.67 13.98
N ASN A 38 -0.51 10.16 13.76
CA ASN A 38 -1.07 11.28 14.51
C ASN A 38 -1.29 10.96 16.00
N ASN A 39 -1.51 9.69 16.36
CA ASN A 39 -1.74 9.33 17.76
C ASN A 39 -0.46 9.34 18.62
N GLU A 40 0.71 9.18 18.00
CA GLU A 40 2.00 9.18 18.70
C GLU A 40 2.77 10.49 18.48
N SER A 41 2.42 11.25 17.43
CA SER A 41 2.96 12.57 17.17
C SER A 41 2.55 13.58 18.23
N TYR A 42 3.42 14.54 18.52
CA TYR A 42 3.19 15.53 19.56
C TYR A 42 3.75 16.89 19.20
N ILE A 43 3.26 17.92 19.89
CA ILE A 43 3.82 19.27 19.86
C ILE A 43 4.40 19.60 21.24
N ILE A 44 5.49 20.37 21.26
CA ILE A 44 6.04 20.98 22.47
C ILE A 44 5.87 22.49 22.34
N CYS A 45 5.14 23.09 23.27
CA CYS A 45 4.93 24.53 23.33
C CYS A 45 6.17 25.25 23.88
N ASN A 46 6.27 26.56 23.65
CA ASN A 46 7.38 27.37 24.16
C ASN A 46 7.50 27.36 25.70
N ASP A 47 6.39 27.14 26.40
CA ASP A 47 6.36 26.98 27.87
C ASP A 47 6.70 25.56 28.33
N THR A 48 7.27 24.73 27.45
CA THR A 48 7.67 23.32 27.66
C THR A 48 6.54 22.31 27.85
N SER A 49 5.28 22.74 27.82
CA SER A 49 4.14 21.82 27.83
C SER A 49 4.11 20.95 26.57
N ARG A 50 3.75 19.67 26.74
CA ARG A 50 3.65 18.68 25.67
C ARG A 50 2.19 18.29 25.46
N PHE A 51 1.78 18.21 24.21
CA PHE A 51 0.45 17.73 23.82
C PHE A 51 0.55 16.75 22.66
N GLU A 52 -0.10 15.59 22.78
CA GLU A 52 -0.30 14.64 21.69
C GLU A 52 -1.28 15.22 20.65
N ILE A 53 -0.98 15.13 19.36
CA ILE A 53 -1.82 15.79 18.34
C ILE A 53 -3.13 15.03 18.08
N GLY A 54 -3.12 13.69 18.12
CA GLY A 54 -4.28 12.83 17.86
C GLY A 54 -5.46 13.10 18.81
N PRO A 55 -5.29 12.97 20.14
CA PRO A 55 -6.35 13.29 21.11
C PRO A 55 -6.81 14.75 21.05
N ASN A 56 -5.97 15.65 20.55
CA ASN A 56 -6.28 17.07 20.39
C ASN A 56 -6.86 17.43 19.01
N PHE A 57 -7.24 16.45 18.19
CA PHE A 57 -7.82 16.65 16.85
C PHE A 57 -6.99 17.57 15.94
N ILE A 58 -5.67 17.48 16.11
CA ILE A 58 -4.65 18.11 15.27
C ILE A 58 -4.09 17.00 14.39
N PHE A 59 -4.22 17.16 13.08
CA PHE A 59 -3.76 16.17 12.11
C PHE A 59 -2.60 16.71 11.28
N ALA A 60 -1.58 15.88 11.11
CA ALA A 60 -0.46 16.12 10.24
C ALA A 60 -0.52 15.20 9.03
N PHE A 61 -0.16 15.77 7.87
CA PHE A 61 0.05 15.05 6.63
C PHE A 61 1.45 15.39 6.13
N GLU A 62 2.17 14.39 5.59
CA GLU A 62 3.54 14.57 5.09
C GLU A 62 4.48 15.26 6.10
N ASN A 63 4.37 14.90 7.37
CA ASN A 63 5.17 15.46 8.47
C ASN A 63 4.96 16.95 8.73
N LYS A 64 3.85 17.53 8.25
CA LYS A 64 3.52 18.94 8.43
C LYS A 64 2.09 19.11 8.87
N LEU A 65 1.86 20.17 9.63
CA LEU A 65 0.53 20.68 9.93
C LEU A 65 0.11 21.60 8.79
N ASP A 66 -1.10 21.40 8.28
CA ASP A 66 -1.71 22.35 7.36
C ASP A 66 -2.07 23.67 8.10
N PRO A 67 -2.46 24.74 7.40
CA PRO A 67 -2.75 26.02 8.05
C PRO A 67 -3.85 25.96 9.12
N VAL A 68 -4.81 25.03 8.99
CA VAL A 68 -5.91 24.86 9.95
C VAL A 68 -5.40 24.19 11.23
N ASN A 69 -4.64 23.10 11.09
CA ASN A 69 -4.07 22.38 12.23
C ASN A 69 -2.93 23.15 12.89
N ASP A 70 -2.18 23.98 12.13
CA ASP A 70 -1.24 24.94 12.69
C ASP A 70 -1.93 25.99 13.57
N ALA A 71 -3.06 26.56 13.11
CA ALA A 71 -3.83 27.50 13.92
C ALA A 71 -4.35 26.86 15.21
N LYS A 72 -4.85 25.62 15.13
CA LYS A 72 -5.25 24.84 16.31
C LYS A 72 -4.08 24.62 17.26
N ALA A 73 -2.92 24.19 16.77
CA ALA A 73 -1.73 23.97 17.58
C ALA A 73 -1.28 25.25 18.30
N ARG A 74 -1.31 26.41 17.60
CA ARG A 74 -0.96 27.70 18.21
C ARG A 74 -1.92 28.10 19.33
N LYS A 75 -3.23 27.90 19.11
CA LYS A 75 -4.26 28.17 20.12
C LYS A 75 -4.16 27.22 21.31
N LEU A 76 -3.92 25.92 21.07
CA LEU A 76 -3.69 24.94 22.11
C LEU A 76 -2.50 25.34 22.98
N CYS A 77 -1.38 25.74 22.38
CA CYS A 77 -0.22 26.17 23.14
C CYS A 77 -0.43 27.48 23.93
N GLN A 78 -1.18 28.44 23.37
CA GLN A 78 -1.42 29.73 23.99
C GLN A 78 -2.48 29.68 25.11
N TYR A 79 -3.60 29.00 24.86
CA TYR A 79 -4.79 29.04 25.70
C TYR A 79 -5.09 27.71 26.40
N LYS A 80 -4.34 26.64 26.10
CA LYS A 80 -4.55 25.29 26.63
C LYS A 80 -5.94 24.72 26.29
N ILE A 81 -6.48 25.13 25.15
CA ILE A 81 -7.80 24.71 24.65
C ILE A 81 -7.64 23.66 23.55
N ILE A 82 -8.41 22.58 23.66
CA ILE A 82 -8.36 21.45 22.72
C ILE A 82 -9.17 21.72 21.46
N SER A 83 -10.33 22.39 21.59
CA SER A 83 -11.15 22.76 20.45
C SER A 83 -11.79 24.13 20.64
N ASP A 84 -11.56 24.99 19.66
CA ASP A 84 -12.18 26.31 19.54
C ASP A 84 -13.15 26.31 18.35
N TYR A 85 -14.21 25.50 18.44
CA TYR A 85 -15.20 25.33 17.36
C TYR A 85 -15.85 26.64 16.92
N SER A 86 -16.01 27.58 17.84
CA SER A 86 -16.62 28.89 17.58
C SER A 86 -15.59 29.97 17.21
N ASN A 87 -14.31 29.61 17.06
CA ASN A 87 -13.21 30.51 16.72
C ASN A 87 -13.17 31.78 17.61
N VAL A 88 -13.43 31.60 18.92
CA VAL A 88 -13.55 32.69 19.90
C VAL A 88 -12.17 33.24 20.26
N TYR A 89 -11.14 32.41 20.20
CA TYR A 89 -9.78 32.80 20.55
C TYR A 89 -9.00 33.27 19.32
N GLU A 90 -8.27 34.38 19.46
CA GLU A 90 -7.40 34.87 18.39
C GLU A 90 -6.24 33.89 18.14
N THR A 91 -5.97 33.57 16.88
CA THR A 91 -4.81 32.73 16.55
C THR A 91 -3.52 33.55 16.74
N PRO A 92 -2.59 33.13 17.62
CA PRO A 92 -1.32 33.83 17.83
C PRO A 92 -0.57 34.02 16.52
N LYS A 93 -0.12 35.24 16.16
CA LYS A 93 0.50 35.50 14.84
C LYS A 93 1.77 34.67 14.59
N ASN A 94 2.55 34.40 15.63
CA ASN A 94 3.80 33.66 15.56
C ASN A 94 3.60 32.21 16.02
N THR A 95 4.38 31.30 15.45
CA THR A 95 4.45 29.91 15.89
C THR A 95 5.03 29.85 17.30
N ASN A 96 4.27 29.27 18.24
CA ASN A 96 4.61 29.14 19.67
C ASN A 96 4.82 27.68 20.10
N TYR A 97 5.07 26.80 19.13
CA TYR A 97 5.25 25.37 19.32
C TYR A 97 6.28 24.79 18.36
N LYS A 98 6.80 23.60 18.69
CA LYS A 98 7.61 22.75 17.84
C LYS A 98 6.86 21.45 17.58
N PHE A 99 6.77 21.05 16.31
CA PHE A 99 6.11 19.80 15.92
C PHE A 99 7.11 18.64 15.85
N TYR A 100 6.76 17.51 16.46
CA TYR A 100 7.52 16.28 16.44
C TYR A 100 6.66 15.16 15.82
N PRO A 101 6.72 14.98 14.49
CA PRO A 101 6.01 13.89 13.82
C PRO A 101 6.66 12.56 14.16
N VAL A 102 5.84 11.57 14.50
CA VAL A 102 6.25 10.17 14.56
C VAL A 102 5.90 9.54 13.22
N LEU A 103 6.91 8.97 12.56
CA LEU A 103 6.77 8.29 11.28
C LEU A 103 6.61 6.79 11.51
N LYS A 104 5.58 6.20 10.89
CA LYS A 104 5.43 4.76 10.80
C LYS A 104 5.51 4.31 9.35
N GLN A 105 6.12 3.15 9.16
CA GLN A 105 6.16 2.50 7.86
C GLN A 105 5.00 1.51 7.79
N GLU A 106 4.15 1.69 6.78
CA GLU A 106 3.16 0.68 6.42
C GLU A 106 3.71 -0.19 5.28
N SER A 107 3.45 -1.49 5.35
CA SER A 107 3.95 -2.49 4.41
C SER A 107 5.48 -2.65 4.41
N SER A 108 5.94 -3.71 3.74
CA SER A 108 7.35 -3.99 3.49
C SER A 108 7.53 -4.52 2.08
N TRP A 109 8.69 -4.26 1.47
CA TRP A 109 9.04 -4.87 0.18
C TRP A 109 9.00 -6.39 0.24
N ALA A 110 9.35 -6.99 1.37
CA ALA A 110 9.26 -8.44 1.57
C ALA A 110 7.81 -8.93 1.40
N ASN A 111 6.84 -8.26 2.03
CA ASN A 111 5.42 -8.62 1.91
C ASN A 111 4.91 -8.41 0.48
N ALA A 112 5.28 -7.29 -0.16
CA ALA A 112 4.90 -7.00 -1.54
C ALA A 112 5.42 -8.06 -2.53
N ILE A 113 6.71 -8.44 -2.39
CA ILE A 113 7.33 -9.49 -3.21
C ILE A 113 6.68 -10.84 -2.96
N PHE A 114 6.39 -11.17 -1.70
CA PHE A 114 5.72 -12.42 -1.34
C PHE A 114 4.33 -12.51 -1.99
N ILE A 115 3.53 -11.45 -1.92
CA ILE A 115 2.21 -11.39 -2.56
C ILE A 115 2.32 -11.45 -4.08
N PHE A 116 3.32 -10.78 -4.68
CA PHE A 116 3.60 -10.89 -6.11
C PHE A 116 3.81 -12.36 -6.54
N PHE A 117 4.65 -13.11 -5.81
CA PHE A 117 4.87 -14.52 -6.13
C PHE A 117 3.60 -15.36 -5.95
N ILE A 118 2.80 -15.11 -4.92
CA ILE A 118 1.50 -15.79 -4.75
C ILE A 118 0.60 -15.54 -5.98
N MET A 119 0.49 -14.30 -6.42
CA MET A 119 -0.32 -13.92 -7.58
C MET A 119 0.17 -14.58 -8.87
N VAL A 120 1.48 -14.62 -9.10
CA VAL A 120 2.08 -15.31 -10.26
C VAL A 120 1.77 -16.80 -10.25
N ASN A 121 1.88 -17.46 -9.08
CA ASN A 121 1.59 -18.89 -8.97
C ASN A 121 0.11 -19.20 -9.21
N ILE A 122 -0.80 -18.42 -8.64
CA ILE A 122 -2.24 -18.56 -8.87
C ILE A 122 -2.57 -18.35 -10.35
N ALA A 123 -1.99 -17.32 -10.98
CA ALA A 123 -2.15 -17.06 -12.40
C ALA A 123 -1.66 -18.22 -13.27
N ALA A 124 -0.48 -18.78 -12.97
CA ALA A 124 0.06 -19.92 -13.70
C ALA A 124 -0.87 -21.14 -13.62
N ILE A 125 -1.41 -21.44 -12.43
CA ILE A 125 -2.38 -22.53 -12.24
C ILE A 125 -3.63 -22.31 -13.09
N CYS A 126 -4.22 -21.10 -13.05
CA CYS A 126 -5.40 -20.76 -13.85
C CYS A 126 -5.14 -20.90 -15.35
N ILE A 127 -4.01 -20.39 -15.85
CA ILE A 127 -3.65 -20.47 -17.27
C ILE A 127 -3.45 -21.92 -17.69
N GLU A 128 -2.80 -22.75 -16.88
CA GLU A 128 -2.63 -24.17 -17.20
C GLU A 128 -3.95 -24.93 -17.21
N PHE A 129 -4.91 -24.57 -16.34
CA PHE A 129 -6.24 -25.16 -16.38
C PHE A 129 -6.99 -24.82 -17.67
N ILE A 130 -6.90 -23.56 -18.12
CA ILE A 130 -7.45 -23.10 -19.40
C ILE A 130 -6.76 -23.79 -20.57
N ALA A 131 -5.42 -23.85 -20.54
CA ALA A 131 -4.62 -24.44 -21.61
C ALA A 131 -4.94 -25.93 -21.78
N ASN A 132 -5.05 -26.70 -20.69
CA ASN A 132 -5.43 -28.11 -20.71
C ASN A 132 -6.80 -28.38 -21.34
N ARG A 133 -7.74 -27.43 -21.26
CA ARG A 133 -9.12 -27.61 -21.71
C ARG A 133 -9.36 -27.05 -23.11
N LEU A 134 -8.71 -25.94 -23.45
CA LEU A 134 -9.10 -25.11 -24.59
C LEU A 134 -7.98 -24.86 -25.61
N LEU A 135 -6.70 -25.06 -25.24
CA LEU A 135 -5.57 -24.72 -26.11
C LEU A 135 -4.77 -25.96 -26.49
N THR A 136 -4.31 -26.01 -27.74
CA THR A 136 -3.36 -27.04 -28.21
C THR A 136 -1.96 -26.45 -28.19
N VAL A 137 -1.32 -26.45 -27.02
CA VAL A 137 0.07 -26.01 -26.80
C VAL A 137 0.93 -27.25 -26.55
N SER A 138 2.11 -27.33 -27.19
CA SER A 138 3.02 -28.45 -26.94
C SER A 138 3.59 -28.39 -25.53
N ASP A 139 3.83 -29.57 -24.95
CA ASP A 139 4.30 -29.69 -23.57
C ASP A 139 5.62 -28.95 -23.31
N ASP A 140 6.48 -28.80 -24.32
CA ASP A 140 7.74 -28.06 -24.24
C ASP A 140 7.58 -26.57 -23.90
N PHE A 141 6.40 -25.99 -24.17
CA PHE A 141 6.09 -24.58 -23.89
C PHE A 141 5.19 -24.38 -22.67
N ARG A 142 4.89 -25.44 -21.91
CA ARG A 142 3.99 -25.39 -20.75
C ARG A 142 4.75 -25.06 -19.46
N PHE A 143 4.98 -23.77 -19.25
CA PHE A 143 5.73 -23.26 -18.08
C PHE A 143 5.10 -23.64 -16.73
N GLY A 144 3.77 -23.75 -16.65
CA GLY A 144 3.07 -24.08 -15.40
C GLY A 144 2.87 -25.58 -15.15
N LYS A 145 3.37 -26.46 -16.04
CA LYS A 145 3.17 -27.92 -15.94
C LYS A 145 3.69 -28.49 -14.62
N VAL A 146 4.78 -27.94 -14.09
CA VAL A 146 5.36 -28.34 -12.79
C VAL A 146 4.34 -28.17 -11.65
N PHE A 147 3.60 -27.05 -11.63
CA PHE A 147 2.63 -26.77 -10.57
C PHE A 147 1.38 -27.65 -10.67
N THR A 148 0.89 -27.90 -11.89
CA THR A 148 -0.27 -28.80 -12.08
C THR A 148 0.05 -30.26 -11.78
N ASN A 149 1.27 -30.71 -12.06
CA ASN A 149 1.74 -32.04 -11.63
C ASN A 149 1.82 -32.11 -10.11
N LEU A 150 2.38 -31.10 -9.45
CA LEU A 150 2.46 -31.04 -7.98
C LEU A 150 1.07 -31.11 -7.31
N ILE A 151 0.07 -30.42 -7.87
CA ILE A 151 -1.32 -30.47 -7.38
C ILE A 151 -1.94 -31.85 -7.60
N LYS A 152 -1.66 -32.50 -8.73
CA LYS A 152 -2.13 -33.88 -8.98
C LYS A 152 -1.53 -34.86 -7.99
N ASP A 153 -0.25 -34.72 -7.68
CA ASP A 153 0.45 -35.59 -6.71
C ASP A 153 -0.02 -35.36 -5.26
N LEU A 154 -0.54 -34.18 -4.94
CA LEU A 154 -1.10 -33.85 -3.62
C LEU A 154 -2.56 -34.28 -3.43
N CYS A 155 -3.31 -34.43 -4.52
CA CYS A 155 -4.75 -34.75 -4.50
C CYS A 155 -5.09 -36.15 -5.02
N GLY A 156 -4.11 -36.94 -5.45
CA GLY A 156 -4.23 -38.34 -5.85
C GLY A 156 -3.78 -39.28 -4.76
#